data_AF-A0A352T0E1-F1
#
_entry.id   AF-A0A352T0E1-F1
#
_cell.length_a   1.000
_cell.length_b   1.000
_cell.length_c   1.000
_cell.angle_alpha   90.00
_cell.angle_beta   90.00
_cell.angle_gamma   90.00
#
_symmetry.space_group_name_H-M   'P 1'
#
loop_
_entity.id
_entity.type
_entity.pdbx_description
1 polymer ?
#
loop_
_entity_poly.entity_id
_entity_poly.type
_entity_poly.pdbx_seq_one_letter_code
_entity_poly.pdbx_strand_id
1 'polypeptide(L)'
;ERNLGDIYIENIGFADNKLCIMMAFTDSEKYSLGTISFVNKDDSDDIKYGNFFNVEESGVTEFHYYIFDIRDMAELENYYFKYEIMSKLGTTEGEWNINFRADYKNASRTIVTNKDAEINGRNYTVKNIKFSPISINVEISNKLLKPEEKTYHDFSNSVTVILKDGSEAEVNQSGSSTNALSSSLNVMFKQPIDIRQIDRIRVGSLEVPVDGN
;
A
#
# COMPACT_ATOMS: atom_id res chain seq x y z
N GLU A 1 36.56 -8.92 11.40
CA GLU A 1 36.62 -8.82 9.93
C GLU A 1 35.23 -9.06 9.37
N ARG A 2 34.81 -8.37 8.30
CA ARG A 2 33.52 -8.63 7.64
C ARG A 2 33.63 -9.97 6.92
N ASN A 3 32.92 -10.99 7.38
CA ASN A 3 32.87 -12.27 6.68
C ASN A 3 31.78 -12.18 5.60
N LEU A 4 32.17 -11.81 4.38
CA LEU A 4 31.25 -11.71 3.24
C LEU A 4 30.66 -13.07 2.82
N GLY A 5 31.08 -14.18 3.44
CA GLY A 5 30.47 -15.49 3.27
C GLY A 5 29.07 -15.63 3.87
N ASP A 6 28.65 -14.67 4.70
CA ASP A 6 27.37 -14.76 5.42
C ASP A 6 26.16 -14.24 4.61
N ILE A 7 26.41 -13.63 3.43
CA ILE A 7 25.37 -13.15 2.50
C ILE A 7 25.78 -13.55 1.08
N TYR A 8 24.98 -14.37 0.42
CA TYR A 8 25.28 -14.84 -0.94
C TYR A 8 24.02 -15.04 -1.78
N ILE A 9 24.18 -15.06 -3.10
CA ILE A 9 23.09 -15.42 -4.02
C ILE A 9 23.01 -16.95 -4.04
N GLU A 10 21.92 -17.50 -3.54
CA GLU A 10 21.66 -18.94 -3.56
C GLU A 10 21.05 -19.37 -4.88
N ASN A 11 20.17 -18.54 -5.46
CA ASN A 11 19.58 -18.83 -6.77
C ASN A 11 19.31 -17.54 -7.57
N ILE A 12 19.40 -17.66 -8.89
CA ILE A 12 19.14 -16.58 -9.83
C ILE A 12 18.54 -17.15 -11.11
N GLY A 13 17.48 -16.53 -11.63
CA GLY A 13 16.83 -16.98 -12.85
C GLY A 13 15.82 -15.98 -13.38
N PHE A 14 15.31 -16.23 -14.58
CA PHE A 14 14.27 -15.41 -15.19
C PHE A 14 12.93 -16.14 -15.13
N ALA A 15 11.89 -15.43 -14.72
CA ALA A 15 10.50 -15.88 -14.78
C ALA A 15 9.62 -14.71 -15.24
N ASP A 16 8.71 -14.96 -16.19
CA ASP A 16 7.78 -13.96 -16.73
C ASP A 16 8.44 -12.63 -17.16
N ASN A 17 9.58 -12.73 -17.86
CA ASN A 17 10.41 -11.60 -18.31
C ASN A 17 10.85 -10.68 -17.16
N LYS A 18 11.15 -11.27 -15.99
CA LYS A 18 11.72 -10.58 -14.84
C LYS A 18 12.86 -11.41 -14.27
N LEU A 19 13.87 -10.72 -13.76
CA LEU A 19 14.96 -11.35 -13.05
C LEU A 19 14.54 -11.61 -11.60
N CYS A 20 14.65 -12.86 -11.17
CA CYS A 20 14.40 -13.30 -9.81
C CYS A 20 15.73 -13.69 -9.16
N ILE A 21 15.99 -13.17 -7.97
CA ILE A 21 17.19 -13.48 -7.18
C ILE A 21 16.74 -13.93 -5.79
N MET A 22 17.29 -15.05 -5.35
CA MET A 22 17.19 -15.54 -3.97
C MET A 22 18.53 -15.36 -3.30
N MET A 23 18.56 -14.57 -2.23
CA MET A 23 19.76 -14.32 -1.43
C MET A 23 19.64 -15.04 -0.09
N ALA A 24 20.70 -15.72 0.33
CA ALA A 24 20.79 -16.41 1.60
C ALA A 24 21.61 -15.61 2.61
N PHE A 25 21.18 -15.63 3.87
CA PHE A 25 21.74 -14.89 5.00
C PHE A 25 21.95 -15.85 6.17
N THR A 26 23.20 -16.12 6.55
CA THR A 26 23.52 -17.09 7.63
C THR A 26 23.77 -16.44 8.99
N ASP A 27 23.78 -15.09 9.05
CA ASP A 27 23.92 -14.31 10.29
C ASP A 27 23.10 -13.00 10.19
N SER A 28 21.78 -13.15 10.06
CA SER A 28 20.84 -12.03 9.97
C SER A 28 20.74 -11.20 11.25
N GLU A 29 21.24 -11.72 12.37
CA GLU A 29 21.30 -10.99 13.65
C GLU A 29 22.38 -9.89 13.64
N LYS A 30 23.49 -10.10 12.93
CA LYS A 30 24.56 -9.09 12.83
C LYS A 30 24.40 -8.12 11.68
N TYR A 31 23.75 -8.55 10.61
CA TYR A 31 23.70 -7.79 9.36
C TYR A 31 22.27 -7.63 8.86
N SER A 32 21.94 -6.43 8.38
CA SER A 32 20.75 -6.17 7.59
C SER A 32 21.16 -5.85 6.17
N LEU A 33 20.39 -6.36 5.22
CA LEU A 33 20.47 -5.88 3.86
C LEU A 33 19.73 -4.56 3.76
N GLY A 34 20.39 -3.56 3.17
CA GLY A 34 19.79 -2.30 2.79
C GLY A 34 19.23 -2.39 1.38
N THR A 35 19.47 -1.35 0.59
CA THR A 35 19.01 -1.32 -0.80
C THR A 35 19.78 -2.33 -1.64
N ILE A 36 19.04 -3.11 -2.45
CA ILE A 36 19.61 -3.85 -3.59
C ILE A 36 19.10 -3.24 -4.89
N SER A 37 20.01 -3.05 -5.84
CA SER A 37 19.67 -2.59 -7.17
C SER A 37 20.66 -3.09 -8.24
N PHE A 38 20.22 -2.97 -9.49
CA PHE A 38 21.09 -2.99 -10.66
C PHE A 38 21.20 -1.57 -11.19
N VAL A 39 22.43 -1.07 -11.35
CA VAL A 39 22.72 0.29 -11.83
C VAL A 39 23.31 0.19 -13.23
N ASN A 40 22.76 0.92 -14.20
CA ASN A 40 23.22 0.86 -15.57
C ASN A 40 24.68 1.35 -15.67
N LYS A 41 25.46 0.69 -16.51
CA LYS A 41 26.90 0.96 -16.68
C LYS A 41 27.16 2.31 -17.34
N ASP A 42 26.26 2.73 -18.22
CA ASP A 42 26.41 3.94 -19.06
C ASP A 42 25.51 5.09 -18.58
N ASP A 43 24.50 4.81 -17.74
CA ASP A 43 23.57 5.80 -17.19
C ASP A 43 23.35 5.58 -15.68
N SER A 44 24.00 6.37 -14.83
CA SER A 44 23.89 6.19 -13.37
C SER A 44 22.48 6.46 -12.80
N ASP A 45 21.60 7.10 -13.56
CA ASP A 45 20.23 7.41 -13.15
C ASP A 45 19.25 6.28 -13.52
N ASP A 46 19.63 5.36 -14.42
CA ASP A 46 18.86 4.14 -14.71
C ASP A 46 19.18 3.03 -13.70
N ILE A 47 18.35 2.98 -12.65
CA ILE A 47 18.49 2.03 -11.54
C ILE A 47 17.26 1.11 -11.49
N LYS A 48 17.49 -0.21 -11.54
CA LYS A 48 16.45 -1.23 -11.30
C LYS A 48 16.51 -1.66 -9.83
N TYR A 49 15.55 -1.22 -9.04
CA TYR A 49 15.43 -1.62 -7.63
C TYR A 49 14.80 -3.00 -7.49
N GLY A 50 15.28 -3.79 -6.52
CA GLY A 50 14.70 -5.09 -6.20
C GLY A 50 13.39 -4.93 -5.46
N ASN A 51 12.31 -5.49 -6.01
CA ASN A 51 11.05 -5.65 -5.27
C ASN A 51 11.17 -6.85 -4.35
N PHE A 52 11.14 -6.60 -3.05
CA PHE A 52 11.12 -7.65 -2.03
C PHE A 52 9.78 -8.39 -2.08
N PHE A 53 9.84 -9.71 -2.24
CA PHE A 53 8.65 -10.56 -2.35
C PHE A 53 8.35 -11.31 -1.05
N ASN A 54 9.35 -12.01 -0.50
CA ASN A 54 9.16 -12.87 0.67
C ASN A 54 10.49 -13.17 1.39
N VAL A 55 10.39 -13.66 2.63
CA VAL A 55 11.48 -14.31 3.38
C VAL A 55 11.07 -15.72 3.77
N GLU A 56 11.97 -16.67 3.59
CA GLU A 56 11.86 -18.02 4.10
C GLU A 56 12.99 -18.31 5.08
N GLU A 57 12.71 -18.98 6.18
CA GLU A 57 13.71 -19.34 7.19
C GLU A 57 13.92 -20.85 7.21
N SER A 58 15.17 -21.29 7.18
CA SER A 58 15.54 -22.69 7.36
C SER A 58 16.77 -22.79 8.27
N GLY A 59 16.52 -23.18 9.53
CA GLY A 59 17.56 -23.26 10.54
C GLY A 59 18.08 -21.87 10.91
N VAL A 60 19.37 -21.63 10.69
CA VAL A 60 20.03 -20.33 10.95
C VAL A 60 20.15 -19.46 9.69
N THR A 61 19.49 -19.87 8.59
CA THR A 61 19.60 -19.19 7.30
C THR A 61 18.25 -18.59 6.91
N GLU A 62 18.25 -17.30 6.59
CA GLU A 62 17.13 -16.60 5.96
C GLU A 62 17.36 -16.53 4.44
N PHE A 63 16.31 -16.75 3.66
CA PHE A 63 16.31 -16.64 2.21
C PHE A 63 15.38 -15.51 1.79
N HIS A 64 15.93 -14.46 1.20
CA HIS A 64 15.22 -13.27 0.77
C HIS A 64 15.03 -13.30 -0.74
N TYR A 65 13.80 -13.10 -1.19
CA TYR A 65 13.43 -13.19 -2.60
C TYR A 65 13.19 -11.81 -3.20
N TYR A 66 13.92 -11.50 -4.27
CA TYR A 66 13.87 -10.23 -4.99
C TYR A 66 13.49 -10.41 -6.45
N ILE A 67 12.66 -9.52 -6.96
CA ILE A 67 12.26 -9.46 -8.37
C ILE A 67 12.65 -8.10 -8.95
N PHE A 68 13.35 -8.12 -10.08
CA PHE A 68 13.81 -6.94 -10.81
C PHE A 68 13.12 -6.87 -12.17
N ASP A 69 12.83 -5.64 -12.62
CA ASP A 69 12.33 -5.37 -13.96
C ASP A 69 13.48 -5.36 -14.98
N ILE A 70 14.04 -6.55 -15.20
CA ILE A 70 15.10 -6.85 -16.17
C ILE A 70 14.63 -8.08 -16.94
N ARG A 71 14.51 -7.95 -18.27
CA ARG A 71 13.77 -8.95 -19.06
C ARG A 71 14.54 -10.22 -19.36
N ASP A 72 15.84 -10.08 -19.59
CA ASP A 72 16.70 -11.16 -20.02
C ASP A 72 18.19 -10.87 -19.72
N MET A 73 19.05 -11.82 -20.06
CA MET A 73 20.50 -11.69 -19.88
C MET A 73 21.11 -10.54 -20.71
N ALA A 74 20.59 -10.27 -21.91
CA ALA A 74 21.13 -9.21 -22.75
C ALA A 74 20.85 -7.82 -22.16
N GLU A 75 19.70 -7.64 -21.53
CA GLU A 75 19.42 -6.45 -20.74
C GLU A 75 20.30 -6.39 -19.48
N LEU A 76 20.41 -7.50 -18.74
CA LEU A 76 21.19 -7.60 -17.50
C LEU A 76 22.67 -7.25 -17.69
N GLU A 77 23.26 -7.58 -18.85
CA GLU A 77 24.65 -7.26 -19.19
C GLU A 77 24.96 -5.76 -19.14
N ASN A 78 23.95 -4.89 -19.23
CA ASN A 78 24.12 -3.43 -19.18
C ASN A 78 24.16 -2.87 -17.75
N TYR A 79 24.13 -3.72 -16.72
CA TYR A 79 24.04 -3.26 -15.33
C TYR A 79 25.17 -3.83 -14.45
N TYR A 80 25.51 -3.10 -13.39
CA TYR A 80 26.26 -3.60 -12.24
C TYR A 80 25.31 -3.89 -11.09
N PHE A 81 25.49 -5.03 -10.43
CA PHE A 81 24.77 -5.35 -9.21
C PHE A 81 25.33 -4.57 -8.02
N LYS A 82 24.48 -3.82 -7.33
CA LYS A 82 24.82 -3.04 -6.14
C LYS A 82 23.93 -3.49 -4.98
N TYR A 83 24.54 -3.73 -3.84
CA TYR A 83 23.81 -3.99 -2.61
C TYR A 83 24.52 -3.33 -1.43
N GLU A 84 23.75 -2.99 -0.41
CA GLU A 84 24.23 -2.37 0.81
C GLU A 84 24.06 -3.33 1.98
N ILE A 85 25.13 -3.56 2.74
CA ILE A 85 25.07 -4.31 3.99
C ILE A 85 25.27 -3.33 5.12
N MET A 86 24.32 -3.31 6.05
CA MET A 86 24.40 -2.53 7.28
C MET A 86 24.67 -3.46 8.46
N SER A 87 25.61 -3.09 9.31
CA SER A 87 25.80 -3.76 10.60
C SER A 87 24.70 -3.34 11.56
N LYS A 88 23.99 -4.30 12.17
CA LYS A 88 23.08 -4.04 13.27
C LYS A 88 23.92 -3.64 14.49
N LEU A 89 23.69 -2.44 15.03
CA LEU A 89 24.43 -1.91 16.18
C LEU A 89 24.04 -2.60 17.50
N GLY A 90 22.91 -3.32 17.49
CA GLY A 90 22.41 -4.14 18.59
C GLY A 90 20.92 -4.45 18.36
N THR A 91 20.47 -5.55 18.95
CA THR A 91 19.05 -5.90 19.03
C THR A 91 18.56 -5.50 20.41
N THR A 92 17.45 -4.75 20.51
CA THR A 92 16.79 -4.53 21.81
C THR A 92 15.89 -5.71 22.09
N GLU A 93 16.38 -6.63 22.91
CA GLU A 93 15.64 -7.79 23.37
C GLU A 93 14.96 -7.49 24.70
N GLY A 94 13.72 -7.93 24.85
CA GLY A 94 12.94 -7.74 26.07
C GLY A 94 11.53 -8.28 25.91
N GLU A 95 10.89 -8.64 27.01
CA GLU A 95 9.46 -8.96 26.99
C GLU A 95 8.64 -7.69 26.90
N TRP A 96 8.05 -7.46 25.73
CA TRP A 96 7.11 -6.38 25.51
C TRP A 96 5.70 -6.86 25.82
N ASN A 97 5.26 -6.63 27.06
CA ASN A 97 3.88 -6.90 27.45
C ASN A 97 2.99 -5.69 27.10
N ILE A 98 2.41 -5.71 25.90
CA ILE A 98 1.45 -4.70 25.46
C ILE A 98 0.05 -5.13 25.89
N ASN A 99 -0.45 -4.52 26.97
CA ASN A 99 -1.85 -4.68 27.37
C ASN A 99 -2.72 -3.66 26.64
N PHE A 100 -3.48 -4.11 25.64
CA PHE A 100 -4.51 -3.28 25.03
C PHE A 100 -5.90 -3.82 25.39
N ARG A 101 -6.82 -2.92 25.75
CA ARG A 101 -8.24 -3.27 25.91
C ARG A 101 -8.94 -2.98 24.59
N ALA A 102 -9.12 -4.02 23.79
CA ALA A 102 -9.93 -3.96 22.59
C ALA A 102 -11.42 -4.06 22.96
N ASP A 103 -12.03 -2.98 23.45
CA ASP A 103 -13.49 -2.85 23.55
C ASP A 103 -14.05 -2.23 22.25
N TYR A 104 -13.80 -2.90 21.13
CA TYR A 104 -14.33 -2.47 19.83
C TYR A 104 -15.73 -3.06 19.65
N LYS A 105 -16.75 -2.33 20.10
CA LYS A 105 -18.10 -2.58 19.60
C LYS A 105 -18.11 -2.25 18.12
N ASN A 106 -18.52 -3.20 17.29
CA ASN A 106 -18.69 -2.96 15.86
C ASN A 106 -19.79 -1.92 15.66
N ALA A 107 -19.38 -0.65 15.58
CA ALA A 107 -20.25 0.47 15.33
C ALA A 107 -20.38 0.74 13.82
N SER A 108 -19.94 -0.18 12.95
CA SER A 108 -19.98 0.05 11.52
C SER A 108 -21.41 0.24 11.03
N ARG A 109 -21.65 1.29 10.26
CA ARG A 109 -22.92 1.56 9.59
C ARG A 109 -22.71 1.55 8.08
N THR A 110 -23.75 1.18 7.34
CA THR A 110 -23.74 1.22 5.88
C THR A 110 -24.93 2.04 5.42
N ILE A 111 -24.69 3.01 4.54
CA ILE A 111 -25.73 3.77 3.84
C ILE A 111 -25.73 3.30 2.39
N VAL A 112 -26.86 2.76 1.95
CA VAL A 112 -27.09 2.46 0.54
C VAL A 112 -27.58 3.74 -0.14
N THR A 113 -26.80 4.26 -1.08
CA THR A 113 -27.07 5.54 -1.75
C THR A 113 -27.66 5.32 -3.13
N ASN A 114 -26.98 4.55 -4.00
CA ASN A 114 -27.27 4.42 -5.43
C ASN A 114 -27.52 5.77 -6.13
N LYS A 115 -26.66 6.76 -5.87
CA LYS A 115 -26.76 8.11 -6.41
C LYS A 115 -25.55 8.46 -7.24
N ASP A 116 -25.77 9.28 -8.26
CA ASP A 116 -24.67 9.79 -9.07
C ASP A 116 -23.91 10.89 -8.32
N ALA A 117 -22.60 10.90 -8.50
CA ALA A 117 -21.67 11.89 -7.94
C ALA A 117 -20.64 12.27 -9.00
N GLU A 118 -20.30 13.55 -9.06
CA GLU A 118 -19.17 14.03 -9.83
C GLU A 118 -17.92 14.00 -8.95
N ILE A 119 -16.88 13.28 -9.38
CA ILE A 119 -15.58 13.22 -8.72
C ILE A 119 -14.53 13.59 -9.77
N ASN A 120 -13.80 14.68 -9.51
CA ASN A 120 -12.71 15.16 -10.38
C ASN A 120 -13.11 15.28 -11.87
N GLY A 121 -14.29 15.85 -12.14
CA GLY A 121 -14.81 16.07 -13.49
C GLY A 121 -15.45 14.85 -14.16
N ARG A 122 -15.70 13.77 -13.41
CA ARG A 122 -16.28 12.52 -13.93
C ARG A 122 -17.48 12.08 -13.12
N ASN A 123 -18.48 11.55 -13.81
CA ASN A 123 -19.70 11.03 -13.19
C ASN A 123 -19.56 9.55 -12.84
N TYR A 124 -19.82 9.24 -11.59
CA TYR A 124 -19.83 7.91 -11.01
C TYR A 124 -21.16 7.64 -10.32
N THR A 125 -21.47 6.37 -10.08
CA THR A 125 -22.61 6.01 -9.22
C THR A 125 -22.08 5.49 -7.88
N VAL A 126 -22.28 6.26 -6.81
CA VAL A 126 -21.96 5.84 -5.45
C VAL A 126 -23.04 4.88 -4.99
N LYS A 127 -22.68 3.61 -4.77
CA LYS A 127 -23.61 2.55 -4.39
C LYS A 127 -23.81 2.49 -2.88
N ASN A 128 -22.71 2.34 -2.15
CA ASN A 128 -22.70 2.13 -0.71
C ASN A 128 -21.61 2.96 -0.05
N ILE A 129 -21.91 3.47 1.14
CA ILE A 129 -20.93 4.11 2.03
C ILE A 129 -20.96 3.34 3.34
N LYS A 130 -19.90 2.60 3.63
CA LYS A 130 -19.69 1.91 4.90
C LYS A 130 -18.71 2.72 5.75
N PHE A 131 -19.07 3.01 6.99
CA PHE A 131 -18.20 3.78 7.87
C PHE A 131 -18.19 3.18 9.27
N SER A 132 -17.07 3.38 9.95
CA SER A 132 -16.79 2.92 11.30
C SER A 132 -16.01 4.02 12.04
N PRO A 133 -15.76 3.89 13.35
CA PRO A 133 -14.94 4.85 14.07
C PRO A 133 -13.55 5.10 13.48
N ILE A 134 -12.99 4.16 12.71
CA ILE A 134 -11.61 4.23 12.22
C ILE A 134 -11.51 4.50 10.71
N SER A 135 -12.58 4.28 9.94
CA SER A 135 -12.50 4.32 8.48
C SER A 135 -13.84 4.49 7.78
N ILE A 136 -13.76 4.88 6.51
CA ILE A 136 -14.83 4.87 5.52
C ILE A 136 -14.40 4.03 4.31
N ASN A 137 -15.33 3.22 3.81
CA ASN A 137 -15.25 2.55 2.52
C ASN A 137 -16.44 3.02 1.65
N VAL A 138 -16.14 3.44 0.42
CA VAL A 138 -17.14 3.85 -0.56
C VAL A 138 -17.07 2.91 -1.76
N GLU A 139 -18.20 2.29 -2.09
CA GLU A 139 -18.34 1.44 -3.27
C GLU A 139 -18.93 2.24 -4.42
N ILE A 140 -18.27 2.19 -5.57
CA ILE A 140 -18.56 3.02 -6.73
C ILE A 140 -18.75 2.14 -7.97
N SER A 141 -19.80 2.40 -8.74
CA SER A 141 -19.92 1.91 -10.12
C SER A 141 -19.24 2.88 -11.07
N ASN A 142 -18.32 2.37 -11.88
CA ASN A 142 -17.70 3.14 -12.94
C ASN A 142 -18.65 3.17 -14.14
N LYS A 143 -18.76 4.33 -14.79
CA LYS A 143 -19.37 4.43 -16.11
C LYS A 143 -18.31 4.04 -17.15
N LEU A 144 -18.75 3.44 -18.25
CA LEU A 144 -17.86 3.05 -19.35
C LEU A 144 -17.12 4.29 -19.87
N LEU A 145 -15.80 4.20 -19.93
CA LEU A 145 -14.96 5.27 -20.45
C LEU A 145 -15.26 5.49 -21.93
N LYS A 146 -15.45 6.75 -22.33
CA LYS A 146 -15.45 7.10 -23.74
C LYS A 146 -14.00 7.11 -24.27
N PRO A 147 -13.77 6.86 -25.57
CA PRO A 147 -12.43 6.82 -26.16
C PRO A 147 -11.56 8.06 -25.88
N GLU A 148 -12.19 9.23 -25.74
CA GLU A 148 -11.58 10.52 -25.45
C GLU A 148 -11.26 10.79 -23.97
N GLU A 149 -11.69 9.90 -23.06
CA GLU A 149 -11.53 10.07 -21.61
C GLU A 149 -10.20 9.48 -21.12
N LYS A 150 -9.51 10.16 -20.18
CA LYS A 150 -8.32 9.62 -19.48
C LYS A 150 -8.52 8.16 -19.06
N THR A 151 -7.50 7.34 -19.24
CA THR A 151 -7.52 5.90 -18.99
C THR A 151 -7.48 5.50 -17.51
N TYR A 152 -7.34 6.47 -16.59
CA TYR A 152 -7.29 6.23 -15.15
C TYR A 152 -8.38 6.99 -14.39
N HIS A 153 -8.85 6.43 -13.29
CA HIS A 153 -9.80 7.05 -12.37
C HIS A 153 -9.06 7.71 -11.21
N ASP A 154 -9.35 8.98 -10.94
CA ASP A 154 -8.75 9.75 -9.86
C ASP A 154 -9.76 10.00 -8.75
N PHE A 155 -9.50 9.42 -7.57
CA PHE A 155 -10.33 9.57 -6.38
C PHE A 155 -9.64 10.36 -5.27
N SER A 156 -8.56 11.08 -5.58
CA SER A 156 -7.82 11.90 -4.62
C SER A 156 -8.74 12.92 -3.97
N ASN A 157 -8.71 13.01 -2.64
CA ASN A 157 -9.51 13.94 -1.83
C ASN A 157 -11.02 13.92 -2.12
N SER A 158 -11.54 12.79 -2.60
CA SER A 158 -12.94 12.68 -3.02
C SER A 158 -13.91 12.42 -1.87
N VAL A 159 -13.42 12.14 -0.66
CA VAL A 159 -14.27 11.90 0.51
C VAL A 159 -13.90 12.83 1.65
N THR A 160 -14.92 13.50 2.18
CA THR A 160 -14.83 14.37 3.35
C THR A 160 -15.94 13.98 4.33
N VAL A 161 -15.64 14.00 5.63
CA VAL A 161 -16.61 13.75 6.69
C VAL A 161 -16.80 15.03 7.47
N ILE A 162 -18.04 15.51 7.51
CA ILE A 162 -18.40 16.70 8.28
C ILE A 162 -19.11 16.24 9.55
N LEU A 163 -18.61 16.74 10.69
CA LEU A 163 -19.16 16.49 12.01
C LEU A 163 -20.29 17.49 12.33
N LYS A 164 -21.11 17.18 13.33
CA LYS A 164 -22.25 18.01 13.79
C LYS A 164 -21.86 19.39 14.30
N ASP A 165 -20.61 19.56 14.73
CA ASP A 165 -20.06 20.87 15.09
C ASP A 165 -19.56 21.68 13.87
N GLY A 166 -19.66 21.12 12.67
CA GLY A 166 -19.22 21.72 11.42
C GLY A 166 -17.75 21.48 11.06
N SER A 167 -16.97 20.83 11.93
CA SER A 167 -15.58 20.49 11.65
C SER A 167 -15.46 19.29 10.70
N GLU A 168 -14.31 19.16 10.03
CA GLU A 168 -14.00 18.02 9.18
C GLU A 168 -13.15 16.99 9.95
N ALA A 169 -13.46 15.70 9.80
CA ALA A 169 -12.65 14.66 10.40
C ALA A 169 -11.27 14.58 9.73
N GLU A 170 -10.20 14.58 10.52
CA GLU A 170 -8.84 14.46 10.00
C GLU A 170 -8.59 13.05 9.42
N VAL A 171 -8.07 13.01 8.20
CA VAL A 171 -7.72 11.79 7.47
C VAL A 171 -6.21 11.57 7.53
N ASN A 172 -5.78 10.33 7.78
CA ASN A 172 -4.37 9.93 7.78
C ASN A 172 -3.95 9.26 6.48
N GLN A 173 -4.82 8.43 5.92
CA GLN A 173 -4.53 7.71 4.69
C GLN A 173 -5.79 7.55 3.85
N SER A 174 -5.62 7.56 2.53
CA SER A 174 -6.64 7.13 1.60
C SER A 174 -6.04 6.24 0.51
N GLY A 175 -6.84 5.34 -0.04
CA GLY A 175 -6.43 4.44 -1.11
C GLY A 175 -7.63 4.00 -1.92
N SER A 176 -7.43 3.77 -3.22
CA SER A 176 -8.49 3.29 -4.10
C SER A 176 -8.07 2.02 -4.83
N SER A 177 -9.04 1.16 -5.11
CA SER A 177 -8.90 0.00 -5.99
C SER A 177 -9.94 0.12 -7.09
N THR A 178 -9.52 -0.12 -8.32
CA THR A 178 -10.30 0.23 -9.51
C THR A 178 -10.21 -0.87 -10.55
N ASN A 179 -11.35 -1.23 -11.15
CA ASN A 179 -11.43 -2.01 -12.37
C ASN A 179 -12.36 -1.31 -13.38
N ALA A 180 -12.61 -1.94 -14.54
CA ALA A 180 -13.39 -1.31 -15.61
C ALA A 180 -14.84 -0.93 -15.22
N LEU A 181 -15.45 -1.62 -14.25
CA LEU A 181 -16.88 -1.48 -13.91
C LEU A 181 -17.14 -0.99 -12.49
N SER A 182 -16.15 -1.08 -11.61
CA SER A 182 -16.29 -0.71 -10.20
C SER A 182 -15.00 -0.15 -9.63
N SER A 183 -15.15 0.74 -8.67
CA SER A 183 -14.08 1.22 -7.81
C SER A 183 -14.49 1.11 -6.35
N SER A 184 -13.51 0.95 -5.47
CA SER A 184 -13.68 1.11 -4.03
C SER A 184 -12.68 2.13 -3.52
N LEU A 185 -13.15 3.06 -2.70
CA LEU A 185 -12.30 4.03 -2.01
C LEU A 185 -12.29 3.73 -0.52
N ASN A 186 -11.11 3.69 0.07
CA ASN A 186 -10.90 3.51 1.50
C ASN A 186 -10.24 4.76 2.07
N VAL A 187 -10.79 5.27 3.16
CA VAL A 187 -10.29 6.43 3.89
C VAL A 187 -10.15 6.05 5.35
N MET A 188 -9.00 6.34 5.94
CA MET A 188 -8.71 6.10 7.36
C MET A 188 -8.57 7.41 8.11
N PHE A 189 -9.26 7.51 9.24
CA PHE A 189 -9.13 8.67 10.11
C PHE A 189 -7.79 8.65 10.84
N LYS A 190 -7.28 9.84 11.17
CA LYS A 190 -6.05 9.99 11.95
C LYS A 190 -6.19 9.51 13.39
N GLN A 191 -7.39 9.64 13.94
CA GLN A 191 -7.77 9.08 15.22
C GLN A 191 -9.21 8.56 15.13
N PRO A 192 -9.59 7.58 15.96
CA PRO A 192 -10.97 7.11 15.99
C PRO A 192 -11.95 8.26 16.28
N ILE A 193 -13.03 8.35 15.51
CA ILE A 193 -14.10 9.33 15.71
C ILE A 193 -15.36 8.68 16.27
N ASP A 194 -16.15 9.42 17.04
CA ASP A 194 -17.49 8.98 17.41
C ASP A 194 -18.43 9.16 16.21
N ILE A 195 -18.82 8.05 15.59
CA ILE A 195 -19.67 8.07 14.39
C ILE A 195 -21.04 8.73 14.62
N ARG A 196 -21.49 8.88 15.87
CA ARG A 196 -22.74 9.60 16.22
C ARG A 196 -22.60 11.11 16.06
N GLN A 197 -21.37 11.61 15.99
CA GLN A 197 -21.05 13.01 15.73
C GLN A 197 -20.95 13.31 14.23
N ILE A 198 -21.03 12.31 13.35
CA ILE A 198 -21.07 12.56 11.91
C ILE A 198 -22.42 13.20 11.55
N ASP A 199 -22.37 14.34 10.85
CA ASP A 199 -23.53 15.02 10.28
C ASP A 199 -23.80 14.50 8.87
N ARG A 200 -22.76 14.52 8.02
CA ARG A 200 -22.83 14.06 6.63
C ARG A 200 -21.50 13.58 6.11
N ILE A 201 -21.55 12.73 5.09
CA ILE A 201 -20.39 12.27 4.33
C ILE A 201 -20.51 12.84 2.92
N ARG A 202 -19.48 13.55 2.47
CA ARG A 202 -19.38 14.09 1.12
C ARG A 202 -18.51 13.16 0.28
N VAL A 203 -19.01 12.75 -0.89
CA VAL A 203 -18.30 11.97 -1.90
C VAL A 203 -18.35 12.74 -3.22
N GLY A 204 -17.27 13.45 -3.56
CA GLY A 204 -17.26 14.39 -4.68
C GLY A 204 -18.35 15.45 -4.52
N SER A 205 -19.23 15.57 -5.51
CA SER A 205 -20.40 16.47 -5.45
C SER A 205 -21.59 15.93 -4.64
N LEU A 206 -21.58 14.65 -4.23
CA LEU A 206 -22.68 14.03 -3.49
C LEU A 206 -22.51 14.28 -1.99
N GLU A 207 -23.52 14.88 -1.34
CA GLU A 207 -23.63 14.91 0.12
C GLU A 207 -24.65 13.88 0.61
N VAL A 208 -24.27 13.10 1.61
CA VAL A 208 -25.09 12.04 2.20
C VAL A 208 -25.23 12.31 3.70
N PRO A 209 -26.42 12.74 4.18
CA PRO A 209 -26.64 12.93 5.61
C PRO A 209 -26.56 11.59 6.35
N VAL A 210 -26.04 11.61 7.57
CA VAL A 210 -26.00 10.46 8.46
C VAL A 210 -27.07 10.65 9.52
N ASP A 211 -28.22 9.97 9.35
CA ASP A 211 -29.32 10.09 10.30
C ASP A 211 -28.90 9.53 11.68
N GLY A 212 -29.16 10.34 12.72
CA GLY A 212 -28.88 9.99 14.10
C GLY A 212 -29.94 9.05 14.66
N ASN A 213 -29.73 7.74 14.54
CA ASN A 213 -30.27 6.77 15.50
C ASN A 213 -29.26 6.51 16.61
#